data_AF-A0A2D4TSV4-F1
#
_entry.id   AF-A0A2D4TSV4-F1
#
_cell.length_a   1.000
_cell.length_b   1.000
_cell.length_c   1.000
_cell.angle_alpha   90.00
_cell.angle_beta   90.00
_cell.angle_gamma   90.00
#
_symmetry.space_group_name_H-M   'P 1'
#
loop_
_entity.id
_entity.type
_entity.pdbx_description
1 polymer ?
#
loop_
_entity_poly.entity_id
_entity_poly.type
_entity_poly.pdbx_seq_one_letter_code
_entity_poly.pdbx_strand_id
1 'polypeptide(L)' 'MLGVIGTKVGMTRVFKDNGKSVPVTVIAVANSKIVQRKTPEKDGYYAVQVNYGSKKKVSKSLEKKFTENNAEKGYLT' A
#
# COMPACT_ATOMS: atom_id res chain seq x y z
N MET A 1 2.64 -6.76 -13.94
CA MET A 1 2.31 -5.39 -13.48
C MET A 1 2.26 -5.41 -11.96
N LEU A 2 2.91 -4.46 -11.28
CA LEU A 2 2.87 -4.35 -9.81
C LEU A 2 1.67 -3.48 -9.40
N GLY A 3 0.93 -3.91 -8.39
CA GLY A 3 -0.18 -3.15 -7.81
C GLY A 3 0.28 -2.17 -6.74
N VAL A 4 -0.59 -1.22 -6.40
CA VAL A 4 -0.39 -0.28 -5.27
C VAL A 4 -1.55 -0.40 -4.29
N ILE A 5 -1.29 -0.06 -3.04
CA ILE A 5 -2.31 -0.06 -2.00
C ILE A 5 -2.78 1.37 -1.80
N GLY A 6 -4.09 1.55 -1.85
CA GLY A 6 -4.72 2.82 -1.56
C GLY A 6 -5.94 2.66 -0.67
N THR A 7 -6.22 3.70 0.11
CA THR A 7 -7.41 3.79 0.95
C THR A 7 -8.49 4.55 0.18
N LYS A 8 -9.71 4.02 0.15
CA LYS A 8 -10.87 4.73 -0.39
C LYS A 8 -11.15 5.95 0.49
N VAL A 9 -11.00 7.15 -0.07
CA VAL A 9 -11.27 8.40 0.63
C VAL A 9 -12.74 8.77 0.49
N GLY A 10 -13.31 8.56 -0.68
CA GLY A 10 -14.69 8.92 -0.97
C GLY A 10 -14.98 8.94 -2.46
N MET A 11 -16.14 9.49 -2.81
CA MET A 11 -16.57 9.64 -4.19
C MET A 11 -16.87 11.11 -4.47
N THR A 12 -16.48 11.57 -5.65
CA THR A 12 -16.74 12.94 -6.11
C THR A 12 -17.07 12.90 -7.61
N ARG A 13 -17.23 14.06 -8.24
CA ARG A 13 -17.41 14.20 -9.68
C ARG A 13 -16.39 15.16 -10.25
N VAL A 14 -15.89 14.83 -11.44
CA VAL A 14 -15.03 15.73 -12.24
C VAL A 14 -15.85 16.23 -13.43
N PHE A 15 -15.86 17.54 -13.62
CA PHE A 15 -16.45 18.14 -14.82
C PHE A 15 -15.39 18.20 -15.91
N LYS A 16 -15.72 17.64 -17.07
CA LYS A 16 -14.89 17.73 -18.29
C LYS A 16 -15.21 19.02 -19.04
N ASP A 17 -14.30 19.46 -19.91
CA ASP A 17 -14.44 20.70 -20.68
C ASP A 17 -15.70 20.76 -21.56
N ASN A 18 -16.24 19.58 -21.93
CA ASN A 18 -17.50 19.45 -22.66
C ASN A 18 -18.76 19.49 -21.77
N GLY A 19 -18.64 19.91 -20.51
CA GLY A 19 -19.75 20.01 -19.55
C GLY A 19 -20.21 18.67 -18.95
N LYS A 20 -19.63 17.53 -19.34
CA LYS A 20 -20.01 16.22 -18.78
C LYS A 20 -19.48 16.04 -17.37
N SER A 21 -20.35 15.58 -16.47
CA SER A 21 -20.00 15.20 -15.10
C SER A 21 -19.67 13.71 -15.02
N VAL A 22 -18.46 13.36 -14.56
CA VAL A 22 -18.01 11.97 -14.41
C VAL A 22 -17.87 11.63 -12.93
N PRO A 23 -18.61 10.65 -12.40
CA PRO A 23 -18.42 10.18 -11.03
C PRO A 23 -17.11 9.42 -10.91
N VAL A 24 -16.32 9.73 -9.88
CA VAL A 24 -15.02 9.14 -9.62
C VAL A 24 -14.88 8.75 -8.15
N THR A 25 -14.07 7.73 -7.88
CA THR A 25 -13.67 7.38 -6.51
C THR A 25 -12.26 7.93 -6.27
N VAL A 26 -12.10 8.67 -5.17
CA VAL A 26 -10.80 9.17 -4.75
C VAL A 26 -10.12 8.09 -3.91
N ILE A 27 -8.93 7.69 -4.36
CA ILE A 27 -8.08 6.71 -3.68
C ILE A 27 -6.82 7.44 -3.20
N ALA A 28 -6.59 7.47 -1.89
CA ALA A 28 -5.36 7.99 -1.31
C ALA A 28 -4.32 6.87 -1.28
N VAL A 29 -3.21 7.08 -1.99
CA VAL A 29 -2.08 6.15 -2.00
C VAL A 29 -1.00 6.72 -1.07
N ALA A 30 -0.76 6.02 0.04
CA ALA A 30 0.33 6.34 0.95
C ALA A 30 1.66 5.78 0.41
N ASN A 31 2.78 6.38 0.81
CA ASN A 31 4.11 5.94 0.39
C ASN A 31 4.42 4.55 0.99
N SER A 32 4.14 3.53 0.19
CA SER A 32 4.28 2.12 0.57
C SER A 32 5.65 1.62 0.14
N LYS A 33 6.39 0.99 1.06
CA LYS A 33 7.70 0.39 0.82
C LYS A 33 7.62 -1.13 0.85
N ILE A 34 8.55 -1.75 0.12
CA ILE A 34 8.69 -3.20 0.07
C ILE A 34 9.39 -3.67 1.35
N VAL A 35 8.73 -4.57 2.10
CA VAL A 35 9.26 -5.13 3.35
C VAL A 35 9.79 -6.55 3.15
N GLN A 36 9.23 -7.31 2.21
CA GLN A 36 9.69 -8.66 1.91
C GLN A 36 9.46 -9.01 0.44
N ARG A 37 10.40 -9.73 -0.16
CA ARG A 37 10.25 -10.34 -1.49
C ARG A 37 10.15 -11.84 -1.30
N LYS A 38 9.10 -12.45 -1.84
CA LYS A 38 8.86 -13.89 -1.82
C LYS A 38 9.33 -14.49 -3.13
N THR A 39 10.09 -15.58 -3.04
CA THR A 39 10.63 -16.30 -4.19
C THR A 39 10.14 -17.75 -4.18
N PRO A 40 10.04 -18.41 -5.35
CA PRO A 40 9.57 -19.80 -5.43
C PRO A 40 10.39 -20.78 -4.58
N GLU A 41 11.70 -20.55 -4.46
CA GLU A 41 12.61 -21.42 -3.72
C GLU A 41 12.33 -21.43 -2.20
N LYS A 42 11.88 -20.30 -1.65
CA LYS A 42 11.65 -20.14 -0.21
C LYS A 42 10.17 -20.21 0.17
N ASP A 43 9.32 -19.64 -0.66
CA ASP A 43 7.90 -19.40 -0.37
C ASP A 43 6.95 -20.18 -1.29
N GLY A 44 7.45 -20.80 -2.37
CA GLY A 44 6.63 -21.55 -3.34
C GLY A 44 5.91 -20.68 -4.38
N TYR A 45 6.06 -19.36 -4.35
CA TYR A 45 5.47 -18.45 -5.33
C TYR A 45 6.20 -17.09 -5.39
N TYR A 46 5.98 -16.34 -6.48
CA TYR A 46 6.45 -14.97 -6.62
C TYR A 46 5.44 -14.00 -6.01
N ALA A 47 5.86 -13.24 -4.99
CA ALA A 47 5.08 -12.14 -4.46
C ALA A 47 5.96 -11.08 -3.79
N VAL A 48 5.37 -9.91 -3.57
CA VAL A 48 6.01 -8.79 -2.87
C VAL A 48 5.11 -8.40 -1.71
N GLN A 49 5.71 -8.28 -0.53
CA GLN A 49 5.05 -7.77 0.66
C GLN A 49 5.38 -6.29 0.83
N VAL A 50 4.36 -5.46 1.04
CA VAL A 50 4.52 -4.01 1.20
C VAL A 50 3.86 -3.53 2.49
N ASN A 51 4.36 -2.43 3.05
CA ASN A 51 3.71 -1.78 4.18
C ASN A 51 2.70 -0.72 3.73
N TYR A 52 1.64 -0.52 4.50
CA TYR A 52 0.70 0.57 4.30
C TYR A 52 0.13 1.11 5.63
N GLY A 53 -0.33 2.35 5.61
CA GLY A 53 -0.87 3.03 6.79
C GLY A 53 0.17 3.25 7.90
N SER A 54 -0.29 3.68 9.07
CA SER A 54 0.57 3.91 10.23
C SER A 54 0.03 3.20 11.48
N LYS A 55 0.94 2.63 12.27
CA LYS A 55 0.62 1.95 13.53
C LYS A 55 1.65 2.28 14.60
N LYS A 56 1.22 2.86 15.72
CA LYS A 56 2.11 3.27 16.82
C LYS A 56 2.75 2.08 17.55
N LYS A 57 1.99 0.99 17.76
CA LYS A 57 2.47 -0.22 18.46
C LYS A 57 2.45 -1.43 17.53
N VAL A 58 3.59 -2.07 17.37
CA VAL A 58 3.80 -3.31 16.61
C VAL A 58 4.63 -4.27 17.46
N SER A 59 4.56 -5.58 17.18
CA SER A 59 5.36 -6.55 17.92
C SER A 59 6.86 -6.36 17.63
N LYS A 60 7.73 -6.72 18.58
CA LYS A 60 9.20 -6.57 18.43
C LYS A 60 9.75 -7.21 17.15
N SER A 61 9.19 -8.33 16.72
CA SER A 61 9.58 -9.01 15.48
C SER A 61 9.23 -8.18 14.24
N LEU A 62 8.04 -7.58 14.20
CA LEU A 62 7.61 -6.71 13.10
C LEU A 62 8.39 -5.40 13.07
N GLU A 63 8.69 -4.82 14.23
CA GLU A 63 9.50 -3.60 14.33
C GLU A 63 10.86 -3.77 13.66
N LYS A 64 11.54 -4.89 13.92
CA LYS A 64 12.82 -5.19 13.29
C LYS A 64 12.72 -5.20 11.77
N LYS A 65 11.70 -5.87 11.21
CA LYS A 65 11.46 -5.90 9.75
C LYS A 65 11.24 -4.51 9.14
N PHE A 66 10.50 -3.63 9.82
CA PHE A 66 10.27 -2.27 9.33
C PHE A 66 11.55 -1.44 9.32
N THR A 67 12.35 -1.50 10.40
CA THR A 67 13.61 -0.75 10.51
C THR A 67 14.64 -1.21 9.47
N GLU A 68 14.80 -2.52 9.26
CA GLU A 68 15.74 -3.07 8.27
C GLU A 68 15.41 -2.61 6.84
N ASN A 69 14.12 -2.52 6.52
CA ASN A 69 13.65 -2.13 5.19
C ASN A 69 13.37 -0.63 5.07
N ASN A 70 13.79 0.19 6.06
CA ASN A 70 13.54 1.63 6.12
C ASN A 70 12.07 2.01 5.90
N ALA A 71 11.14 1.15 6.34
CA ALA A 71 9.71 1.29 6.16
C ALA A 71 9.05 1.83 7.43
N GLU A 72 8.00 2.64 7.24
CA GLU A 72 7.21 3.12 8.37
C GLU A 72 6.44 1.98 9.04
N LYS A 73 6.30 2.05 10.36
CA LYS A 73 5.51 1.09 11.13
C LYS A 73 4.05 1.16 10.67
N GLY A 74 3.55 0.08 10.11
CA GLY A 74 2.20 0.03 9.56
C GLY A 74 1.64 -1.39 9.53
N TYR A 75 0.72 -1.60 8.60
CA TYR A 75 0.19 -2.91 8.25
C TYR A 75 1.02 -3.51 7.13
N LEU A 76 1.07 -4.83 7.05
CA LEU A 76 1.74 -5.57 5.98
C LEU A 76 0.69 -6.32 5.17
N THR A 77 0.87 -6.37 3.85
CA THR A 77 0.15 -7.27 2.94
C THR A 77 1.08 -7.82 1.90
#